data_AF-A0A8S3GTW3-F1
#
_entry.id   AF-A0A8S3GTW3-F1
#
_cell.length_a   1.000
_cell.length_b   1.000
_cell.length_c   1.000
_cell.angle_alpha   90.00
_cell.angle_beta   90.00
_cell.angle_gamma   90.00
#
_symmetry.space_group_name_H-M   'P 1'
#
loop_
_entity.id
_entity.type
_entity.pdbx_description
1 polymer ?
#
loop_
_entity_poly.entity_id
_entity_poly.type
_entity_poly.pdbx_seq_one_letter_code
_entity_poly.pdbx_strand_id
1 'polypeptide(L)'
;SDSFNYPAIERHLITAKREINESVGRHMHGRRVFQPKGLHPKVGSFQLFVEKYDDADAFLKQFDRDSPSPDVAIQFQRQFEKLVVLDYIIRNTDRNNSNWLVKYETKKVNERDMIENAGEVNHLSNAATTITTDETTSAKPTVDIRIAAIDNGLAFPFKHPDEWRTYPFHWAWLPQAKTPFSDDIKALVLPLLADMNFIQHEICDEIQRLFSQDKNYERRLVERQLSVMRGQIINLAQAMRD
;
A
#
# COMPACT_ATOMS: atom_id res chain seq x y z
N SER A 1 -13.04 -8.59 -20.08
CA SER A 1 -12.38 -7.70 -21.06
C SER A 1 -11.79 -8.57 -22.16
N ASP A 2 -11.94 -8.18 -23.43
CA ASP A 2 -11.36 -8.94 -24.55
C ASP A 2 -9.82 -8.90 -24.58
N SER A 3 -9.23 -7.90 -23.90
CA SER A 3 -7.78 -7.73 -23.75
C SER A 3 -7.13 -8.75 -22.82
N PHE A 4 -7.89 -9.46 -21.98
CA PHE A 4 -7.32 -10.50 -21.12
C PHE A 4 -6.94 -11.75 -21.92
N ASN A 5 -5.94 -12.48 -21.47
CA ASN A 5 -5.50 -13.70 -22.14
C ASN A 5 -6.51 -14.85 -21.95
N TYR A 6 -7.26 -15.23 -22.99
CA TYR A 6 -8.19 -16.37 -22.97
C TYR A 6 -7.73 -17.47 -23.94
N PRO A 7 -8.02 -18.76 -23.64
CA PRO A 7 -7.73 -19.86 -24.55
C PRO A 7 -8.35 -19.63 -25.93
N ALA A 8 -7.64 -20.03 -26.99
CA ALA A 8 -8.10 -19.87 -28.37
C ALA A 8 -9.49 -20.48 -28.60
N ILE A 9 -9.76 -21.65 -28.00
CA ILE A 9 -11.06 -22.33 -28.07
C ILE A 9 -12.20 -21.44 -27.58
N GLU A 10 -11.99 -20.71 -26.48
CA GLU A 10 -13.03 -19.86 -25.91
C GLU A 10 -13.30 -18.64 -26.81
N ARG A 11 -12.24 -18.02 -27.34
CA ARG A 11 -12.36 -16.92 -28.30
C ARG A 11 -13.11 -17.38 -29.56
N HIS A 12 -12.76 -18.55 -30.10
CA HIS A 12 -13.41 -19.13 -31.27
C HIS A 12 -14.89 -19.43 -30.99
N LEU A 13 -15.21 -19.96 -29.81
CA LEU A 13 -16.59 -20.26 -29.43
C LEU A 13 -17.47 -19.00 -29.39
N ILE A 14 -16.94 -17.88 -28.91
CA ILE A 14 -17.68 -16.61 -28.86
C ILE A 14 -17.84 -16.02 -30.25
N THR A 15 -16.81 -16.05 -31.08
CA THR A 15 -16.89 -15.63 -32.48
C THR A 15 -17.94 -16.45 -33.23
N ALA A 16 -17.91 -17.78 -33.10
CA ALA A 16 -18.88 -18.66 -33.75
C ALA A 16 -20.32 -18.40 -33.27
N LYS A 17 -20.54 -18.23 -31.96
CA LYS A 17 -21.87 -17.88 -31.41
C LYS A 17 -22.37 -16.53 -31.93
N ARG A 18 -21.47 -15.55 -32.11
CA ARG A 18 -21.79 -14.25 -32.68
C ARG A 18 -22.19 -14.37 -34.15
N GLU A 19 -21.40 -15.08 -34.95
CA GLU A 19 -21.67 -15.33 -36.37
C GLU A 19 -23.01 -16.06 -36.59
N ILE A 20 -23.33 -17.05 -35.76
CA ILE A 20 -24.62 -17.75 -35.82
C ILE A 20 -25.77 -16.79 -35.51
N ASN A 21 -25.65 -15.97 -34.46
CA ASN A 21 -26.67 -14.97 -34.13
C ASN A 21 -26.85 -13.93 -35.23
N GLU A 22 -25.77 -13.46 -35.86
CA GLU A 22 -25.82 -12.52 -37.00
C GLU A 22 -26.47 -13.17 -38.23
N SER A 23 -26.12 -14.41 -38.54
CA SER A 23 -26.72 -15.17 -39.63
C SER A 23 -28.22 -15.39 -39.42
N VAL A 24 -28.63 -15.87 -38.23
CA VAL A 24 -30.04 -16.09 -37.91
C VAL A 24 -30.79 -14.75 -37.83
N GLY A 25 -30.19 -13.71 -37.27
CA GLY A 25 -30.79 -12.38 -37.22
C GLY A 25 -31.10 -11.80 -38.61
N ARG A 26 -30.22 -12.05 -39.60
CA ARG A 26 -30.46 -11.68 -41.00
C ARG A 26 -31.63 -12.43 -41.64
N HIS A 27 -31.81 -13.72 -41.32
CA HIS A 27 -32.82 -14.57 -41.96
C HIS A 27 -34.17 -14.63 -41.21
N MET A 28 -34.19 -14.30 -39.91
CA MET A 28 -35.36 -14.45 -39.05
C MET A 28 -35.74 -13.15 -38.33
N HIS A 29 -35.66 -12.00 -39.02
CA HIS A 29 -36.14 -10.70 -38.52
C HIS A 29 -35.59 -10.31 -37.14
N GLY A 30 -34.28 -10.44 -36.92
CA GLY A 30 -33.63 -10.04 -35.67
C GLY A 30 -33.73 -11.05 -34.52
N ARG A 31 -34.22 -12.28 -34.78
CA ARG A 31 -34.23 -13.36 -33.79
C ARG A 31 -32.79 -13.77 -33.41
N ARG A 32 -32.53 -13.91 -32.11
CA ARG A 32 -31.25 -14.42 -31.55
C ARG A 32 -31.46 -15.83 -31.02
N VAL A 33 -30.49 -16.72 -31.27
CA VAL A 33 -30.51 -18.11 -30.79
C VAL A 33 -29.69 -18.26 -29.52
N PHE A 34 -28.57 -17.53 -29.42
CA PHE A 34 -27.74 -17.48 -28.23
C PHE A 34 -27.83 -16.13 -27.55
N GLN A 35 -27.85 -16.13 -26.22
CA GLN A 35 -27.58 -14.91 -25.48
C GLN A 35 -26.12 -14.49 -25.72
N PRO A 36 -25.84 -13.20 -25.97
CA PRO A 36 -24.47 -12.70 -26.04
C PRO A 36 -23.85 -12.71 -24.64
N LYS A 37 -23.51 -13.89 -24.15
CA LYS A 37 -22.58 -14.04 -23.04
C LYS A 37 -21.19 -13.88 -23.64
N GLY A 38 -20.53 -12.77 -23.30
CA GLY A 38 -19.14 -12.54 -23.67
C GLY A 38 -18.18 -13.51 -22.99
N LEU A 39 -16.89 -13.20 -23.02
CA LEU A 39 -15.86 -14.00 -22.33
C LEU A 39 -16.19 -14.13 -20.84
N HIS A 40 -15.91 -15.28 -20.25
CA HIS A 40 -16.22 -15.49 -18.84
C HIS A 40 -15.42 -14.50 -17.95
N PRO A 41 -15.99 -13.97 -16.87
CA PRO A 41 -15.26 -13.11 -15.95
C PRO A 41 -14.07 -13.87 -15.33
N LYS A 42 -12.90 -13.21 -15.26
CA LYS A 42 -11.74 -13.73 -14.55
C LYS A 42 -11.69 -13.17 -13.14
N VAL A 43 -11.54 -14.06 -12.16
CA VAL A 43 -11.27 -13.69 -10.78
C VAL A 43 -9.79 -13.31 -10.66
N GLY A 44 -9.49 -12.24 -9.92
CA GLY A 44 -8.15 -11.77 -9.65
C GLY A 44 -8.18 -10.56 -8.71
N SER A 45 -7.01 -10.16 -8.22
CA SER A 45 -6.87 -8.94 -7.42
C SER A 45 -7.11 -7.70 -8.29
N PHE A 46 -7.90 -6.76 -7.76
CA PHE A 46 -8.12 -5.45 -8.38
C PHE A 46 -7.59 -4.37 -7.45
N GLN A 47 -6.39 -3.89 -7.71
CA GLN A 47 -5.73 -2.86 -6.92
C GLN A 47 -6.04 -1.48 -7.50
N LEU A 48 -6.37 -0.50 -6.65
CA LEU A 48 -6.56 0.88 -7.06
C LEU A 48 -5.23 1.47 -7.56
N PHE A 49 -5.28 2.18 -8.68
CA PHE A 49 -4.14 2.91 -9.22
C PHE A 49 -3.84 4.15 -8.36
N VAL A 50 -2.56 4.42 -8.14
CA VAL A 50 -2.09 5.61 -7.41
C VAL A 50 -1.34 6.53 -8.36
N GLU A 51 -1.71 7.81 -8.36
CA GLU A 51 -1.12 8.81 -9.25
C GLU A 51 0.03 9.55 -8.58
N LYS A 52 1.02 9.95 -9.38
CA LYS A 52 2.17 10.79 -8.97
C LYS A 52 3.05 10.13 -7.91
N TYR A 53 3.31 8.85 -8.12
CA TYR A 53 4.26 8.07 -7.36
C TYR A 53 5.38 7.64 -8.30
N ASP A 54 6.61 7.73 -7.83
CA ASP A 54 7.81 7.23 -8.52
C ASP A 54 8.29 5.95 -7.83
N ASP A 55 9.07 5.14 -8.53
CA ASP A 55 9.71 3.97 -7.93
C ASP A 55 10.64 4.40 -6.78
N ALA A 56 10.66 3.63 -5.69
CA ALA A 56 11.44 4.02 -4.53
C ALA A 56 12.95 4.05 -4.82
N ASP A 57 13.45 3.24 -5.75
CA ASP A 57 14.85 3.27 -6.17
C ASP A 57 15.24 4.63 -6.78
N ALA A 58 14.44 5.17 -7.70
CA ALA A 58 14.64 6.51 -8.25
C ALA A 58 14.54 7.59 -7.17
N PHE A 59 13.53 7.51 -6.29
CA PHE A 59 13.36 8.47 -5.20
C PHE A 59 14.56 8.47 -4.25
N LEU A 60 15.01 7.29 -3.79
CA LEU A 60 16.11 7.16 -2.82
C LEU A 60 17.42 7.72 -3.37
N LYS A 61 17.72 7.50 -4.65
CA LYS A 61 18.90 8.09 -5.32
C LYS A 61 18.87 9.63 -5.29
N GLN A 62 17.69 10.22 -5.50
CA GLN A 62 17.54 11.67 -5.42
C GLN A 62 17.62 12.15 -3.97
N PHE A 63 16.99 11.43 -3.04
CA PHE A 63 16.94 11.75 -1.63
C PHE A 63 18.34 11.81 -1.01
N ASP A 64 19.19 10.83 -1.29
CA ASP A 64 20.57 10.79 -0.78
C ASP A 64 21.43 11.93 -1.35
N ARG A 65 21.22 12.27 -2.64
CA ARG A 65 21.96 13.35 -3.30
C ARG A 65 21.56 14.73 -2.77
N ASP A 66 20.26 14.97 -2.63
CA ASP A 66 19.72 16.30 -2.35
C ASP A 66 19.78 16.64 -0.84
N SER A 67 20.14 15.67 0.03
CA SER A 67 20.25 15.83 1.49
C SER A 67 19.00 16.50 2.10
N PRO A 68 17.92 15.73 2.34
CA PRO A 68 16.62 16.26 2.70
C PRO A 68 16.66 17.05 4.01
N SER A 69 15.71 17.97 4.17
CA SER A 69 15.54 18.64 5.46
C SER A 69 15.14 17.63 6.55
N PRO A 70 15.44 17.91 7.84
CA PRO A 70 15.08 17.00 8.94
C PRO A 70 13.59 16.67 8.97
N ASP A 71 12.73 17.66 8.69
CA ASP A 71 11.27 17.50 8.65
C ASP A 71 10.84 16.47 7.59
N VAL A 72 11.48 16.50 6.41
CA VAL A 72 11.24 15.57 5.30
C VAL A 72 11.74 14.17 5.64
N ALA A 73 12.92 14.07 6.26
CA ALA A 73 13.49 12.79 6.68
C ALA A 73 12.60 12.08 7.72
N ILE A 74 12.07 12.82 8.69
CA ILE A 74 11.15 12.29 9.71
C ILE A 74 9.85 11.79 9.06
N GLN A 75 9.27 12.55 8.13
CA GLN A 75 8.05 12.14 7.43
C GLN A 75 8.26 10.88 6.60
N PHE A 76 9.39 10.79 5.89
CA PHE A 76 9.75 9.59 5.13
C PHE A 76 9.94 8.39 6.07
N GLN A 77 10.69 8.55 7.17
CA GLN A 77 10.90 7.49 8.15
C GLN A 77 9.57 6.95 8.69
N ARG A 78 8.61 7.82 9.03
CA ARG A 78 7.27 7.42 9.51
C ARG A 78 6.48 6.60 8.48
N GLN A 79 6.64 6.89 7.18
CA GLN A 79 6.02 6.08 6.13
C GLN A 79 6.76 4.75 5.94
N PHE A 80 8.10 4.80 6.01
CA PHE A 80 8.97 3.64 5.86
C PHE A 80 8.72 2.59 6.94
N GLU A 81 8.54 3.01 8.20
CA GLU A 81 8.20 2.12 9.31
C GLU A 81 6.91 1.34 9.06
N LYS A 82 5.90 1.96 8.43
CA LYS A 82 4.64 1.28 8.08
C LYS A 82 4.86 0.20 7.02
N LEU A 83 5.71 0.45 6.03
CA LEU A 83 6.11 -0.55 5.04
C LEU A 83 6.82 -1.73 5.72
N VAL A 84 7.77 -1.44 6.62
CA VAL A 84 8.49 -2.46 7.39
C VAL A 84 7.52 -3.35 8.19
N VAL A 85 6.60 -2.75 8.93
CA VAL A 85 5.58 -3.47 9.71
C VAL A 85 4.75 -4.38 8.81
N LEU A 86 4.22 -3.85 7.70
CA LEU A 86 3.41 -4.60 6.75
C LEU A 86 4.17 -5.80 6.20
N ASP A 87 5.34 -5.57 5.60
CA ASP A 87 6.13 -6.62 4.95
C ASP A 87 6.62 -7.68 5.92
N TYR A 88 6.95 -7.29 7.15
CA TYR A 88 7.39 -8.21 8.18
C TYR A 88 6.26 -9.14 8.62
N ILE A 89 5.07 -8.60 8.91
CA ILE A 89 3.90 -9.39 9.35
C ILE A 89 3.50 -10.41 8.27
N ILE A 90 3.35 -9.96 7.02
CA ILE A 90 2.92 -10.85 5.92
C ILE A 90 4.06 -11.74 5.40
N ARG A 91 5.29 -11.52 5.91
CA ARG A 91 6.55 -12.10 5.42
C ARG A 91 6.61 -12.05 3.89
N ASN A 92 6.64 -10.83 3.35
CA ASN A 92 6.79 -10.62 1.91
C ASN A 92 8.13 -11.21 1.43
N THR A 93 8.09 -12.02 0.38
CA THR A 93 9.25 -12.71 -0.19
C THR A 93 9.84 -11.99 -1.40
N ASP A 94 9.17 -10.95 -1.91
CA ASP A 94 9.59 -10.23 -3.12
C ASP A 94 9.50 -8.70 -2.96
N ARG A 95 9.86 -8.18 -1.77
CA ARG A 95 10.01 -6.73 -1.60
C ARG A 95 11.39 -6.27 -2.03
N ASN A 96 11.49 -5.84 -3.28
CA ASN A 96 12.61 -5.05 -3.82
C ASN A 96 12.27 -3.54 -3.80
N ASN A 97 13.24 -2.67 -4.10
CA ASN A 97 13.02 -1.20 -4.12
C ASN A 97 12.23 -0.67 -5.33
N SER A 98 11.93 -1.51 -6.31
CA SER A 98 10.96 -1.18 -7.38
C SER A 98 9.51 -1.53 -7.02
N ASN A 99 9.30 -2.38 -6.02
CA ASN A 99 7.98 -2.89 -5.64
C ASN A 99 7.29 -2.02 -4.57
N TRP A 100 7.83 -0.86 -4.24
CA TRP A 100 7.13 0.15 -3.46
C TRP A 100 7.43 1.51 -4.06
N LEU A 101 6.45 2.40 -3.96
CA LEU A 101 6.50 3.69 -4.60
C LEU A 101 6.51 4.80 -3.58
N VAL A 102 7.11 5.94 -3.94
CA VAL A 102 7.15 7.13 -3.11
C VAL A 102 6.52 8.29 -3.87
N LYS A 103 5.59 8.98 -3.20
CA LYS A 103 5.09 10.27 -3.64
C LYS A 103 5.77 11.35 -2.82
N TYR A 104 6.38 12.32 -3.50
CA TYR A 104 7.06 13.46 -2.89
C TYR A 104 6.62 14.74 -3.58
N GLU A 105 5.75 15.52 -2.91
CA GLU A 105 5.26 16.80 -3.43
C GLU A 105 5.58 17.95 -2.46
N THR A 106 6.26 18.98 -2.96
CA THR A 106 6.41 20.26 -2.24
C THR A 106 5.18 21.12 -2.53
N LYS A 107 4.33 21.36 -1.53
CA LYS A 107 3.23 22.32 -1.64
C LYS A 107 3.80 23.71 -1.37
N LYS A 108 3.82 24.54 -2.43
CA LYS A 108 4.01 25.98 -2.25
C LYS A 108 2.78 26.50 -1.52
N VAL A 109 2.97 27.15 -0.38
CA VAL A 109 1.89 27.88 0.29
C VAL A 109 1.43 28.95 -0.69
N ASN A 110 0.18 28.88 -1.15
CA ASN A 110 -0.39 29.95 -1.95
C ASN A 110 -0.60 31.15 -1.03
N GLU A 111 -0.08 32.33 -1.41
CA GLU A 111 -0.24 33.59 -0.65
C GLU A 111 -1.72 33.92 -0.34
N ARG A 112 -2.67 33.35 -1.09
CA ARG A 112 -4.12 33.51 -0.89
C ARG A 112 -4.65 32.83 0.37
N ASP A 113 -4.09 31.70 0.80
CA ASP A 113 -4.56 30.96 1.99
C ASP A 113 -4.12 31.65 3.31
N MET A 114 -3.15 32.57 3.23
CA MET A 114 -2.70 33.36 4.37
C MET A 114 -3.64 34.55 4.68
N ILE A 115 -4.40 35.04 3.70
CA ILE A 115 -5.28 36.20 3.87
C ILE A 115 -6.59 35.82 4.58
N GLU A 116 -7.11 34.60 4.35
CA GLU A 116 -8.36 34.17 4.99
C GLU A 116 -8.20 33.86 6.49
N ASN A 117 -7.03 33.40 6.95
CA ASN A 117 -6.79 33.09 8.36
C ASN A 117 -6.42 34.30 9.23
N ALA A 118 -6.14 35.47 8.64
CA ALA A 118 -5.82 36.70 9.38
C ALA A 118 -7.05 37.57 9.68
N GLY A 119 -8.22 37.22 9.14
CA GLY A 119 -9.44 38.05 9.22
C GLY A 119 -10.23 37.94 10.54
N GLU A 120 -9.87 37.05 11.47
CA GLU A 120 -10.75 36.66 12.58
C GLU A 120 -10.23 36.97 13.99
N VAL A 121 -9.31 37.94 14.16
CA VAL A 121 -8.96 38.45 15.50
C VAL A 121 -8.80 39.96 15.49
N ASN A 122 -9.89 40.68 15.71
CA ASN A 122 -9.85 42.09 16.10
C ASN A 122 -11.02 42.41 17.03
N HIS A 123 -10.81 42.31 18.35
CA HIS A 123 -11.40 43.23 19.31
C HIS A 123 -10.68 43.15 20.67
N LEU A 124 -10.28 44.33 21.17
CA LEU A 124 -9.77 44.67 22.53
C LEU A 124 -8.31 44.25 22.79
N SER A 125 -7.34 45.07 23.21
CA SER A 125 -7.33 46.43 23.81
C SER A 125 -5.88 46.96 23.88
N ASN A 126 -5.73 48.28 24.05
CA ASN A 126 -4.46 49.04 24.10
C ASN A 126 -3.61 48.76 25.36
N ALA A 127 -2.30 48.56 25.21
CA ALA A 127 -1.26 49.09 26.11
C ALA A 127 0.15 48.87 25.52
N ALA A 128 0.99 49.90 25.58
CA ALA A 128 2.36 49.96 25.07
C ALA A 128 3.26 48.80 25.53
N THR A 129 4.19 48.36 24.68
CA THR A 129 5.61 48.06 25.01
C THR A 129 6.38 47.58 23.77
N THR A 130 7.44 48.33 23.45
CA THR A 130 8.73 47.97 22.82
C THR A 130 8.77 46.94 21.69
N ILE A 131 9.07 47.47 20.51
CA ILE A 131 9.61 46.78 19.34
C ILE A 131 10.86 45.99 19.73
N THR A 132 10.80 44.65 19.62
CA THR A 132 11.98 43.84 19.32
C THR A 132 11.72 43.17 17.97
N THR A 133 12.51 43.56 17.00
CA THR A 133 12.64 42.99 15.67
C THR A 133 13.21 41.58 15.78
N ASP A 134 12.47 40.59 15.32
CA ASP A 134 12.92 39.45 14.50
C ASP A 134 12.03 38.24 14.76
N GLU A 135 11.06 38.04 13.86
CA GLU A 135 10.59 36.72 13.42
C GLU A 135 9.60 36.96 12.27
N THR A 136 10.16 37.19 11.07
CA THR A 136 9.37 37.05 9.85
C THR A 136 9.03 35.58 9.70
N THR A 137 7.81 35.21 10.09
CA THR A 137 7.18 33.91 9.82
C THR A 137 7.01 33.71 8.31
N SER A 138 8.10 33.39 7.63
CA SER A 138 8.06 32.86 6.28
C SER A 138 7.39 31.49 6.35
N ALA A 139 6.23 31.37 5.72
CA ALA A 139 5.47 30.13 5.66
C ALA A 139 6.34 29.03 5.03
N LYS A 140 6.89 28.12 5.86
CA LYS A 140 7.67 26.99 5.37
C LYS A 140 6.81 26.20 4.37
N PRO A 141 7.32 25.88 3.17
CA PRO A 141 6.59 25.04 2.22
C PRO A 141 6.26 23.70 2.88
N THR A 142 4.99 23.29 2.81
CA THR A 142 4.56 22.02 3.38
C THR A 142 4.90 20.90 2.41
N VAL A 143 5.64 19.90 2.86
CA VAL A 143 6.00 18.73 2.05
C VAL A 143 5.06 17.59 2.41
N ASP A 144 4.52 16.89 1.39
CA ASP A 144 3.70 15.69 1.54
C ASP A 144 4.49 14.47 1.01
N ILE A 145 4.88 13.56 1.91
CA ILE A 145 5.56 12.30 1.57
C ILE A 145 4.64 11.12 1.89
N ARG A 146 4.46 10.22 0.93
CA ARG A 146 3.69 8.98 1.11
C ARG A 146 4.36 7.80 0.45
N ILE A 147 4.23 6.63 1.07
CA ILE A 147 4.67 5.36 0.48
C ILE A 147 3.45 4.53 0.08
N ALA A 148 3.51 3.93 -1.11
CA ALA A 148 2.56 2.92 -1.56
C ALA A 148 3.26 1.56 -1.71
N ALA A 149 2.86 0.59 -0.88
CA ALA A 149 3.33 -0.80 -0.98
C ALA A 149 2.52 -1.55 -2.04
N ILE A 150 3.05 -1.63 -3.26
CA ILE A 150 2.41 -2.31 -4.38
C ILE A 150 2.93 -3.75 -4.51
N ASP A 151 2.39 -4.54 -5.44
CA ASP A 151 2.91 -5.87 -5.77
C ASP A 151 3.16 -6.79 -4.55
N ASN A 152 2.07 -7.12 -3.85
CA ASN A 152 2.10 -7.97 -2.64
C ASN A 152 1.78 -9.44 -2.95
N GLY A 153 1.89 -9.86 -4.21
CA GLY A 153 1.44 -11.18 -4.68
C GLY A 153 2.25 -12.36 -4.13
N LEU A 154 3.47 -12.12 -3.67
CA LEU A 154 4.40 -13.12 -3.14
C LEU A 154 4.62 -12.97 -1.62
N ALA A 155 3.52 -12.93 -0.88
CA ALA A 155 3.49 -12.90 0.59
C ALA A 155 2.78 -14.14 1.18
N PHE A 156 2.69 -14.21 2.51
CA PHE A 156 2.08 -15.31 3.26
C PHE A 156 2.69 -16.70 2.94
N PRO A 157 4.00 -16.92 3.17
CA PRO A 157 4.60 -18.22 2.96
C PRO A 157 4.13 -19.22 4.04
N PHE A 158 3.95 -20.49 3.66
CA PHE A 158 3.54 -21.55 4.58
C PHE A 158 4.68 -22.09 5.46
N LYS A 159 5.91 -21.65 5.22
CA LYS A 159 7.09 -21.89 6.05
C LYS A 159 8.08 -20.75 5.86
N HIS A 160 8.99 -20.55 6.82
CA HIS A 160 10.15 -19.71 6.54
C HIS A 160 11.00 -20.32 5.41
N PRO A 161 11.67 -19.48 4.60
CA PRO A 161 12.66 -19.97 3.65
C PRO A 161 13.69 -20.87 4.33
N ASP A 162 14.09 -21.95 3.65
CA ASP A 162 15.08 -22.89 4.19
C ASP A 162 16.44 -22.21 4.41
N GLU A 163 16.78 -21.25 3.55
CA GLU A 163 17.91 -20.35 3.72
C GLU A 163 17.44 -18.91 3.94
N TRP A 164 17.99 -18.27 4.96
CA TRP A 164 17.64 -16.89 5.30
C TRP A 164 17.97 -15.86 4.21
N ARG A 165 18.84 -16.21 3.25
CA ARG A 165 19.30 -15.33 2.18
C ARG A 165 18.47 -15.37 0.91
N THR A 166 17.59 -16.35 0.72
CA THR A 166 16.90 -16.54 -0.57
C THR A 166 15.81 -15.51 -0.81
N TYR A 167 15.21 -14.96 0.25
CA TYR A 167 14.13 -13.96 0.18
C TYR A 167 14.32 -12.87 1.23
N PRO A 168 15.30 -11.98 1.03
CA PRO A 168 15.58 -10.90 1.97
C PRO A 168 14.59 -9.75 1.78
N PHE A 169 14.42 -8.96 2.83
CA PHE A 169 13.78 -7.66 2.72
C PHE A 169 14.80 -6.67 2.16
N HIS A 170 14.64 -6.19 0.91
CA HIS A 170 15.66 -5.32 0.30
C HIS A 170 15.80 -3.98 1.02
N TRP A 171 14.71 -3.49 1.61
CA TRP A 171 14.75 -2.29 2.44
C TRP A 171 15.61 -2.43 3.69
N ALA A 172 15.96 -3.64 4.13
CA ALA A 172 16.78 -3.85 5.33
C ALA A 172 18.23 -3.35 5.15
N TRP A 173 18.68 -3.16 3.91
CA TRP A 173 20.00 -2.57 3.60
C TRP A 173 19.98 -1.05 3.54
N LEU A 174 18.81 -0.41 3.58
CA LEU A 174 18.71 1.04 3.56
C LEU A 174 19.18 1.65 4.89
N PRO A 175 19.78 2.85 4.88
CA PRO A 175 20.15 3.55 6.11
C PRO A 175 18.99 3.71 7.09
N GLN A 176 17.77 3.92 6.57
CA GLN A 176 16.54 4.09 7.33
C GLN A 176 16.15 2.87 8.16
N ALA A 177 16.59 1.66 7.76
CA ALA A 177 16.36 0.43 8.53
C ALA A 177 17.22 0.33 9.80
N LYS A 178 18.24 1.19 9.94
CA LYS A 178 19.09 1.27 11.14
C LYS A 178 18.51 2.19 12.20
N THR A 179 17.52 3.02 11.84
CA THR A 179 16.83 3.90 12.78
C THR A 179 15.87 3.05 13.63
N PRO A 180 15.90 3.19 14.97
CA PRO A 180 14.92 2.54 15.85
C PRO A 180 13.49 2.96 15.50
N PHE A 181 12.52 2.08 15.77
CA PHE A 181 11.11 2.41 15.60
C PHE A 181 10.72 3.65 16.42
N SER A 182 10.02 4.59 15.79
CA SER A 182 9.47 5.77 16.43
C SER A 182 8.39 5.43 17.47
N ASP A 183 8.20 6.32 18.44
CA ASP A 183 7.10 6.19 19.41
C ASP A 183 5.73 6.21 18.73
N ASP A 184 5.61 6.92 17.59
CA ASP A 184 4.36 7.00 16.82
C ASP A 184 3.95 5.64 16.27
N ILE A 185 4.87 4.90 15.63
CA ILE A 185 4.56 3.56 15.08
C ILE A 185 4.36 2.55 16.21
N LYS A 186 5.13 2.66 17.31
CA LYS A 186 4.96 1.82 18.50
C LYS A 186 3.57 2.02 19.09
N ALA A 187 3.14 3.27 19.33
CA ALA A 187 1.83 3.58 19.88
C ALA A 187 0.68 3.15 18.95
N LEU A 188 0.86 3.22 17.63
CA LEU A 188 -0.12 2.80 16.65
C LEU A 188 -0.31 1.28 16.60
N VAL A 189 0.79 0.52 16.61
CA VAL A 189 0.78 -0.89 16.23
C VAL A 189 0.93 -1.83 17.44
N LEU A 190 1.73 -1.47 18.44
CA LEU A 190 2.04 -2.37 19.56
C LEU A 190 0.81 -2.81 20.37
N PRO A 191 -0.18 -1.95 20.68
CA PRO A 191 -1.39 -2.39 21.38
C PRO A 191 -2.16 -3.46 20.60
N LEU A 192 -2.19 -3.36 19.27
CA LEU A 192 -2.85 -4.31 18.38
C LEU A 192 -2.09 -5.63 18.31
N LEU A 193 -0.76 -5.60 18.18
CA LEU A 193 0.06 -6.81 18.11
C LEU A 193 0.15 -7.56 19.43
N ALA A 194 -0.03 -6.87 20.56
CA ALA A 194 -0.03 -7.47 21.89
C ALA A 194 -1.37 -8.16 22.23
N ASP A 195 -2.47 -7.78 21.59
CA ASP A 195 -3.79 -8.35 21.83
C ASP A 195 -4.02 -9.64 21.01
N MET A 196 -3.95 -10.78 21.69
CA MET A 196 -4.18 -12.09 21.06
C MET A 196 -5.61 -12.25 20.51
N ASN A 197 -6.61 -11.58 21.09
CA ASN A 197 -7.98 -11.64 20.58
C ASN A 197 -8.09 -10.88 19.26
N PHE A 198 -7.48 -9.70 19.16
CA PHE A 198 -7.37 -8.96 17.91
C PHE A 198 -6.66 -9.79 16.83
N ILE A 199 -5.49 -10.36 17.14
CA ILE A 199 -4.75 -11.20 16.19
C ILE A 199 -5.57 -12.39 15.71
N GLN A 200 -6.32 -13.06 16.61
CA GLN A 200 -7.12 -14.21 16.24
C GLN A 200 -8.36 -13.81 15.42
N HIS A 201 -9.18 -12.91 15.94
CA HIS A 201 -10.52 -12.66 15.40
C HIS A 201 -10.55 -11.61 14.28
N GLU A 202 -9.71 -10.57 14.38
CA GLU A 202 -9.70 -9.47 13.40
C GLU A 202 -8.65 -9.69 12.29
N ILE A 203 -7.67 -10.58 12.48
CA ILE A 203 -6.66 -10.87 11.44
C ILE A 203 -6.78 -12.31 10.95
N CYS A 204 -6.57 -13.31 11.82
CA CYS A 204 -6.46 -14.71 11.37
C CYS A 204 -7.79 -15.22 10.78
N ASP A 205 -8.91 -15.00 11.48
CA ASP A 205 -10.23 -15.46 11.02
C ASP A 205 -10.64 -14.76 9.70
N GLU A 206 -10.27 -13.50 9.52
CA GLU A 206 -10.54 -12.74 8.29
C GLU A 206 -9.71 -13.22 7.11
N ILE A 207 -8.41 -13.43 7.30
CA ILE A 207 -7.52 -14.00 6.26
C ILE A 207 -8.01 -15.41 5.88
N GLN A 208 -8.38 -16.23 6.87
CA GLN A 208 -8.90 -17.57 6.60
C GLN A 208 -10.20 -17.51 5.79
N ARG A 209 -11.10 -16.60 6.14
CA ARG A 209 -12.34 -16.35 5.38
C ARG A 209 -12.05 -15.91 3.94
N LEU A 210 -11.09 -15.00 3.75
CA LEU A 210 -10.68 -14.54 2.42
C LEU A 210 -10.08 -15.69 1.60
N PHE A 211 -9.13 -16.45 2.16
CA PHE A 211 -8.45 -17.53 1.44
C PHE A 211 -9.37 -18.71 1.12
N SER A 212 -10.42 -18.93 1.93
CA SER A 212 -11.43 -19.97 1.67
C SER A 212 -12.24 -19.78 0.37
N GLN A 213 -12.15 -18.60 -0.24
CA GLN A 213 -12.80 -18.31 -1.52
C GLN A 213 -12.05 -18.95 -2.72
N ASP A 214 -10.78 -19.33 -2.54
CA ASP A 214 -10.01 -20.00 -3.58
C ASP A 214 -10.50 -21.44 -3.79
N LYS A 215 -10.62 -21.86 -5.05
CA LYS A 215 -11.08 -23.22 -5.41
C LYS A 215 -10.13 -24.32 -4.93
N ASN A 216 -8.84 -24.00 -4.81
CA ASN A 216 -7.79 -24.89 -4.36
C ASN A 216 -7.44 -24.67 -2.88
N TYR A 217 -8.33 -24.04 -2.10
CA TYR A 217 -8.12 -23.80 -0.69
C TYR A 217 -7.80 -25.10 0.07
N GLU A 218 -6.67 -25.10 0.78
CA GLU A 218 -6.28 -26.16 1.70
C GLU A 218 -6.14 -25.60 3.11
N ARG A 219 -7.04 -26.00 4.01
CA ARG A 219 -7.06 -25.54 5.40
C ARG A 219 -5.71 -25.70 6.11
N ARG A 220 -5.05 -26.85 5.92
CA ARG A 220 -3.74 -27.13 6.54
C ARG A 220 -2.64 -26.18 6.04
N LEU A 221 -2.68 -25.79 4.77
CA LEU A 221 -1.73 -24.84 4.21
C LEU A 221 -1.93 -23.46 4.84
N VAL A 222 -3.17 -23.00 4.93
CA VAL A 222 -3.51 -21.71 5.54
C VAL A 222 -3.17 -21.68 7.03
N GLU A 223 -3.43 -22.76 7.77
CA GLU A 223 -3.01 -22.87 9.17
C GLU A 223 -1.49 -22.71 9.34
N ARG A 224 -0.69 -23.26 8.41
CA ARG A 224 0.76 -23.07 8.39
C ARG A 224 1.18 -21.64 8.03
N GLN A 225 0.53 -21.01 7.04
CA GLN A 225 0.76 -19.60 6.70
C GLN A 225 0.49 -18.69 7.90
N LEU A 226 -0.64 -18.88 8.59
CA LEU A 226 -0.99 -18.12 9.78
C LEU A 226 -0.03 -18.40 10.95
N SER A 227 0.53 -19.61 11.04
CA SER A 227 1.57 -19.93 12.03
C SER A 227 2.85 -19.12 11.80
N VAL A 228 3.27 -18.96 10.54
CA VAL A 228 4.42 -18.10 10.19
C VAL A 228 4.10 -16.65 10.54
N MET A 229 2.93 -16.15 10.14
CA MET A 229 2.49 -14.77 10.44
C MET A 229 2.47 -14.47 11.95
N ARG A 230 1.94 -15.38 12.77
CA ARG A 230 1.97 -15.25 14.25
C ARG A 230 3.40 -15.17 14.79
N GLY A 231 4.31 -15.99 14.27
CA GLY A 231 5.73 -15.93 14.61
C GLY A 231 6.35 -14.56 14.29
N GLN A 232 6.03 -13.99 13.12
CA GLN A 232 6.45 -12.63 12.76
C GLN A 232 5.88 -11.58 13.72
N ILE A 233 4.59 -11.67 14.05
CA ILE A 233 3.93 -10.74 14.97
C ILE A 233 4.60 -10.76 16.35
N ILE A 234 4.91 -11.94 16.89
CA ILE A 234 5.59 -12.08 18.18
C ILE A 234 6.97 -11.40 18.15
N ASN A 235 7.77 -11.67 17.12
CA ASN A 235 9.09 -11.07 16.97
C ASN A 235 9.02 -9.54 16.82
N LEU A 236 8.07 -9.05 16.03
CA LEU A 236 7.88 -7.61 15.81
C LEU A 236 7.44 -6.90 17.09
N ALA A 237 6.50 -7.49 17.84
CA ALA A 237 6.06 -6.95 19.13
C ALA A 237 7.20 -6.89 20.15
N GLN A 238 8.08 -7.91 20.17
CA GLN A 238 9.28 -7.88 21.01
C GLN A 238 10.26 -6.78 20.58
N ALA A 239 10.58 -6.70 19.29
CA ALA A 239 11.48 -5.68 18.75
C ALA A 239 10.98 -4.24 18.94
N MET A 240 9.66 -4.03 19.07
CA MET A 240 9.09 -2.72 19.39
C MET A 240 9.13 -2.36 20.88
N ARG A 241 9.21 -3.35 21.77
CA ARG A 241 9.29 -3.15 23.23
C ARG A 241 10.72 -2.86 23.69
N ASP A 242 11.68 -3.48 23.02
CA ASP A 242 13.11 -3.23 23.22
C ASP A 242 13.51 -1.83 22.68
#